data_AF-A0A8H7N0X2-F1
#
_entry.id   AF-A0A8H7N0X2-F1
#
_cell.length_a   1.000
_cell.length_b   1.000
_cell.length_c   1.000
_cell.angle_alpha   90.00
_cell.angle_beta   90.00
_cell.angle_gamma   90.00
#
_symmetry.space_group_name_H-M   'P 1'
#
loop_
_entity.id
_entity.type
_entity.pdbx_description
1 polymer ?
#
loop_
_entity_poly.entity_id
_entity_poly.type
_entity_poly.pdbx_seq_one_letter_code
_entity_poly.pdbx_strand_id
1 'polypeptide(L)'
;MPESIDLLERILVFDPEKRITAAEALSHEYLKPYHDPTDEPVAEEKFDWSFNDADLPVEIWETLMYSEIVDYHKLEAYPINIKED
;
A
#
# COMPACT_ATOMS: atom_id res chain seq x y z
N MET A 1 -11.06 10.05 -28.08
CA MET A 1 -10.34 10.71 -26.99
C MET A 1 -11.18 11.68 -26.15
N PRO A 2 -12.52 11.86 -26.29
CA PRO A 2 -13.26 12.58 -25.25
C PRO A 2 -13.20 11.83 -23.90
N GLU A 3 -13.12 10.50 -23.91
CA GLU A 3 -13.15 9.64 -22.73
C GLU A 3 -11.88 9.78 -21.86
N SER A 4 -10.72 10.01 -22.48
CA SER A 4 -9.46 10.25 -21.76
C SER A 4 -9.44 11.59 -21.06
N ILE A 5 -10.06 12.61 -21.67
CA ILE A 5 -10.15 13.95 -21.11
C ILE A 5 -11.16 13.95 -19.96
N ASP A 6 -12.32 13.30 -20.15
CA ASP A 6 -13.35 13.11 -19.11
C ASP A 6 -12.78 12.43 -17.85
N LEU A 7 -12.01 11.35 -18.02
CA LEU A 7 -11.34 10.70 -16.89
C LEU A 7 -10.38 11.67 -16.17
N LEU A 8 -9.59 12.43 -16.93
CA LEU A 8 -8.62 13.37 -16.37
C LEU A 8 -9.31 14.50 -15.60
N GLU A 9 -10.43 15.02 -16.10
CA GLU A 9 -11.23 16.04 -15.42
C GLU A 9 -11.77 15.53 -14.07
N ARG A 10 -12.11 14.24 -13.97
CA ARG A 10 -12.58 13.62 -12.72
C ARG A 10 -11.46 13.31 -11.72
N ILE A 11 -10.22 13.15 -12.19
CA ILE A 11 -9.02 12.95 -11.35
C ILE A 11 -8.47 14.29 -10.86
N LEU A 12 -8.40 15.30 -11.74
CA LEU A 12 -7.77 16.60 -11.47
C LEU A 12 -8.73 17.61 -10.85
N VAL A 13 -9.48 17.18 -9.84
CA VAL A 13 -10.33 18.07 -9.05
C VAL A 13 -9.60 18.59 -7.80
N PHE A 14 -9.91 19.83 -7.42
CA PHE A 14 -9.29 20.50 -6.28
C PHE A 14 -9.75 19.89 -4.94
N ASP A 15 -11.03 19.58 -4.83
CA ASP A 15 -11.62 18.96 -3.64
C ASP A 15 -11.33 17.45 -3.64
N PRO A 16 -10.51 16.93 -2.71
CA PRO A 16 -10.15 15.51 -2.68
C PRO A 16 -11.35 14.61 -2.42
N GLU A 17 -12.40 15.09 -1.73
CA GLU A 17 -13.61 14.29 -1.49
C GLU A 17 -14.47 14.16 -2.76
N LYS A 18 -14.33 15.08 -3.71
CA LYS A 18 -15.00 15.00 -5.02
C LYS A 18 -14.18 14.23 -6.06
N ARG A 19 -12.92 13.88 -5.75
CA ARG A 19 -12.05 13.15 -6.67
C ARG A 19 -12.54 11.72 -6.81
N ILE A 20 -12.60 11.26 -8.05
CA ILE A 20 -12.93 9.87 -8.33
C ILE A 20 -11.96 8.93 -7.61
N THR A 21 -12.48 7.84 -7.04
CA THR A 21 -11.66 6.81 -6.39
C THR A 21 -10.94 5.95 -7.43
N ALA A 22 -9.89 5.24 -7.02
CA ALA A 22 -9.17 4.31 -7.90
C ALA A 22 -10.11 3.23 -8.48
N ALA A 23 -11.02 2.68 -7.67
CA ALA A 23 -11.99 1.67 -8.11
C ALA A 23 -12.97 2.23 -9.15
N GLU A 24 -13.52 3.43 -8.93
CA GLU A 24 -14.41 4.08 -9.91
C GLU A 24 -13.68 4.45 -11.21
N ALA A 25 -12.39 4.80 -11.12
CA ALA A 25 -11.55 5.08 -12.28
C ALA A 25 -11.30 3.80 -13.11
N LEU A 26 -11.06 2.66 -12.48
CA LEU A 26 -10.92 1.36 -13.18
C LEU A 26 -12.18 1.00 -13.97
N SER A 27 -13.36 1.31 -13.42
CA SER A 27 -14.65 1.12 -14.12
C SER A 27 -14.96 2.16 -15.21
N HIS A 28 -14.06 3.11 -15.50
CA HIS A 28 -14.30 4.16 -16.49
C HIS A 28 -14.24 3.64 -17.93
N GLU A 29 -15.06 4.20 -18.84
CA GLU A 29 -15.12 3.75 -20.25
C GLU A 29 -13.75 3.85 -20.96
N TYR A 30 -12.90 4.79 -20.54
CA TYR A 30 -11.53 4.90 -21.04
C TYR A 30 -10.65 3.68 -20.73
N LEU A 31 -10.85 3.03 -19.58
CA LEU A 31 -10.08 1.85 -19.15
C LEU A 31 -10.79 0.52 -19.43
N LYS A 32 -12.02 0.56 -19.94
CA LYS A 32 -12.84 -0.63 -20.24
C LYS A 32 -12.15 -1.75 -21.04
N PRO A 33 -11.26 -1.48 -22.02
CA PRO A 33 -10.54 -2.56 -22.70
C PRO A 33 -9.61 -3.38 -21.79
N TYR A 34 -9.24 -2.83 -20.63
CA TYR A 34 -8.31 -3.43 -19.66
C TYR A 34 -8.98 -3.80 -18.33
N HIS A 35 -10.17 -3.28 -18.05
CA HIS A 35 -10.86 -3.51 -16.78
C HIS A 35 -11.28 -4.98 -16.62
N ASP A 36 -10.78 -5.62 -15.57
CA ASP A 36 -11.10 -7.00 -15.19
C ASP A 36 -11.27 -7.09 -13.66
N PRO A 37 -12.52 -7.14 -13.16
CA PRO A 37 -12.78 -7.24 -11.72
C PRO A 37 -12.18 -8.49 -11.04
N THR A 38 -11.81 -9.52 -11.81
CA THR A 38 -11.19 -10.74 -11.27
C THR A 38 -9.68 -10.63 -11.12
N ASP A 39 -9.05 -9.65 -11.79
CA ASP A 39 -7.60 -9.35 -11.73
C ASP A 39 -7.32 -7.99 -11.01
N GLU A 40 -8.33 -7.44 -10.33
CA GLU A 40 -8.26 -6.18 -9.58
C GLU A 40 -8.57 -6.43 -8.09
N PRO A 41 -7.73 -7.18 -7.35
CA PRO A 41 -8.02 -7.55 -5.97
C PRO A 41 -7.91 -6.36 -4.99
N VAL A 42 -8.72 -6.41 -3.94
CA VAL A 42 -8.60 -5.52 -2.78
C VAL A 42 -7.84 -6.26 -1.68
N ALA A 43 -6.88 -5.59 -1.04
CA ALA A 43 -6.19 -6.15 0.12
C ALA A 43 -7.20 -6.48 1.24
N GLU A 44 -7.18 -7.72 1.73
CA GLU A 44 -8.12 -8.19 2.77
C GLU A 44 -7.90 -7.45 4.10
N GLU A 45 -6.64 -7.15 4.40
CA GLU A 45 -6.23 -6.46 5.62
C GLU A 45 -5.72 -5.05 5.29
N LYS A 46 -6.05 -4.10 6.16
CA LYS A 46 -5.46 -2.76 6.10
C LYS A 46 -4.02 -2.83 6.55
N PHE A 47 -3.14 -2.10 5.86
CA PHE A 47 -1.78 -1.92 6.31
C PHE A 47 -1.75 -1.26 7.70
N ASP A 48 -0.99 -1.83 8.63
CA ASP A 48 -0.84 -1.28 9.98
C ASP A 48 0.17 -0.13 9.97
N TRP A 49 -0.34 1.10 10.14
CA TRP A 49 0.48 2.31 10.19
C TRP A 49 1.00 2.63 11.59
N SER A 50 0.62 1.87 12.63
CA SER A 50 1.05 2.13 14.02
C SER A 50 2.57 2.18 14.18
N PHE A 51 3.28 1.45 13.32
CA PHE A 51 4.73 1.47 13.21
C PHE A 51 5.32 2.85 12.92
N ASN A 52 4.65 3.69 12.11
CA ASN A 52 5.17 5.01 11.75
C ASN A 52 5.16 5.99 12.93
N ASP A 53 4.27 5.78 13.89
CA ASP A 53 4.14 6.61 15.08
C ASP A 53 4.95 6.05 16.27
N ALA A 54 5.69 4.96 16.06
CA ALA A 54 6.50 4.33 17.09
C ALA A 54 7.77 5.16 17.38
N ASP A 55 7.98 5.51 18.65
CA ASP A 55 9.21 6.17 19.10
C ASP A 55 10.16 5.11 19.66
N LEU A 56 10.87 4.43 18.77
CA LEU A 56 11.82 3.37 19.12
C LEU A 56 13.28 3.86 18.96
N PRO A 57 14.21 3.38 19.80
CA PRO A 57 15.64 3.61 19.60
C PRO A 57 16.13 3.07 18.26
N VAL A 58 17.20 3.67 17.73
CA VAL A 58 17.79 3.32 16.43
C VAL A 58 18.17 1.84 16.38
N GLU A 59 18.69 1.30 17.48
CA GLU A 59 19.13 -0.10 17.59
C GLU A 59 17.95 -1.08 17.40
N ILE A 60 16.75 -0.70 17.84
CA ILE A 60 15.54 -1.49 17.65
C ILE A 60 15.10 -1.44 16.18
N TRP A 61 15.16 -0.26 15.54
CA TRP A 61 14.90 -0.12 14.11
C TRP A 61 15.83 -0.97 13.25
N GLU A 62 17.13 -0.97 13.55
CA GLU A 62 18.12 -1.80 12.87
C GLU A 62 17.78 -3.29 12.98
N THR A 63 17.36 -3.71 14.17
CA THR A 63 16.96 -5.09 14.43
C THR A 63 15.70 -5.49 13.67
N LEU A 64 14.67 -4.63 13.65
CA LEU A 64 13.42 -4.88 12.94
C LEU A 64 13.64 -4.98 11.43
N MET A 65 14.40 -4.04 10.85
CA MET A 65 14.76 -4.09 9.43
C MET A 65 15.56 -5.35 9.08
N TYR A 66 16.50 -5.76 9.93
CA TYR A 66 17.26 -6.98 9.72
C TYR A 66 16.38 -8.23 9.79
N SER A 67 15.45 -8.29 10.76
CA SER A 67 14.47 -9.39 10.88
C SER A 67 13.64 -9.53 9.60
N GLU A 68 13.07 -8.44 9.10
CA GLU A 68 12.27 -8.44 7.86
C GLU A 68 13.08 -8.96 6.65
N ILE A 69 14.36 -8.59 6.54
CA ILE A 69 15.25 -9.10 5.49
C ILE A 69 15.46 -10.61 5.65
N VAL A 70 15.74 -11.08 6.87
CA VAL A 70 15.95 -12.51 7.15
C VAL A 70 14.69 -13.32 6.85
N ASP A 71 13.53 -12.84 7.30
CA ASP A 71 12.22 -13.45 7.11
C ASP A 71 11.86 -13.55 5.62
N TYR A 72 12.05 -12.46 4.86
CA TYR A 72 11.83 -12.45 3.40
C TYR A 72 12.71 -13.48 2.68
N HIS A 73 13.97 -13.62 3.09
CA HIS A 73 14.91 -14.57 2.49
C HIS A 73 14.78 -16.00 3.04
N LYS A 74 13.86 -16.25 3.99
CA LYS A 74 13.64 -17.56 4.65
C LYS A 74 14.93 -18.21 5.17
N LEU A 75 15.94 -17.42 5.50
CA LEU A 75 17.10 -17.91 6.23
C LEU A 75 16.58 -18.14 7.65
N GLU A 76 16.69 -19.35 8.18
CA GLU A 76 16.19 -19.67 9.53
C GLU A 76 16.67 -18.59 10.52
N ALA A 77 15.72 -17.83 11.05
CA ALA A 77 16.00 -16.68 11.90
C ALA A 77 16.78 -17.11 13.15
N TYR A 78 17.86 -16.40 13.46
CA TYR A 78 18.54 -16.56 14.74
C TYR A 78 17.62 -15.99 15.84
N PRO A 79 17.31 -16.75 16.91
CA PRO A 79 16.41 -16.27 17.95
C PRO A 79 17.04 -15.10 18.70
N ILE A 80 16.42 -13.91 18.59
CA ILE A 80 16.82 -12.71 19.34
C ILE A 80 16.24 -12.81 20.74
N ASN A 81 17.09 -13.11 21.72
CA ASN A 81 16.71 -13.13 23.12
C ASN A 81 16.83 -11.70 23.68
N ILE A 82 15.74 -10.94 23.63
CA ILE A 82 15.66 -9.61 24.23
C ILE A 82 15.71 -9.80 25.75
N LYS A 83 16.85 -9.50 26.37
CA LYS A 83 16.92 -9.39 27.82
C LYS A 83 16.31 -8.05 28.22
N GLU A 84 15.21 -8.11 28.95
CA GLU A 84 14.71 -6.99 29.73
C GLU A 84 15.73 -6.70 30.84
N ASP A 85 16.37 -5.52 30.79
CA ASP A 85 17.10 -4.91 31.92
C ASP A 85 16.30 -3.70 32.44
#